data_AF-A0A7U7EMV2-F1
#
_entry.id   AF-A0A7U7EMV2-F1
#
_cell.length_a   1.000
_cell.length_b   1.000
_cell.length_c   1.000
_cell.angle_alpha   90.00
_cell.angle_beta   90.00
_cell.angle_gamma   90.00
#
_symmetry.space_group_name_H-M   'P 1'
#
loop_
_entity.id
_entity.type
_entity.pdbx_description
1 polymer ?
#
loop_
_entity_poly.entity_id
_entity_poly.type
_entity_poly.pdbx_seq_one_letter_code
_entity_poly.pdbx_strand_id
1 'polypeptide(L)'
;MTCARGLIGLLLAPLLAHAELQPLEDESLSQLSGQGGVYLSGEFSINKDGGVLWTTPASNNPAQWTAGQRSCAGVGTGAPAEACGMRLAIRSENNGGWYVLDNLKGIFSFEGLTLRTRTIDSGFNGDGAGFNQDVLEFGLPNEIRFKDGNFSFGVASQGGWRNNAIGAASGGDPSYQQTNIFSARIDGTIRMQGNVLVFPKN
;
A
#
# COMPACT_ATOMS: atom_id res chain seq x y z
N MET A 1 -41.88 10.60 68.69
CA MET A 1 -41.71 11.15 67.34
C MET A 1 -40.23 11.09 67.01
N THR A 2 -39.85 10.09 66.22
CA THR A 2 -38.48 9.66 65.95
C THR A 2 -38.24 9.76 64.45
N CYS A 3 -37.34 10.62 64.00
CA CYS A 3 -36.67 10.43 62.69
C CYS A 3 -35.45 11.36 62.57
N ALA A 4 -34.33 10.97 63.17
CA ALA A 4 -33.02 11.55 62.91
C ALA A 4 -31.94 10.46 63.06
N ARG A 5 -32.04 9.44 62.20
CA ARG A 5 -31.04 8.36 62.07
C ARG A 5 -30.92 8.06 60.58
N GLY A 6 -29.95 8.65 59.89
CA GLY A 6 -29.76 8.33 58.47
C GLY A 6 -28.78 9.17 57.67
N LEU A 7 -27.90 9.97 58.28
CA LEU A 7 -27.02 10.84 57.47
C LEU A 7 -25.51 10.81 57.80
N ILE A 8 -25.06 9.96 58.73
CA ILE A 8 -23.63 9.95 59.13
C ILE A 8 -22.82 8.84 58.42
N GLY A 9 -23.48 7.86 57.78
CA GLY A 9 -22.79 6.72 57.15
C GLY A 9 -22.22 6.94 55.75
N LEU A 10 -22.55 8.04 55.05
CA LEU A 10 -22.28 8.19 53.61
C LEU A 10 -21.07 9.08 53.26
N LEU A 11 -20.35 9.62 54.25
CA LEU A 11 -19.26 10.58 54.04
C LEU A 11 -17.84 9.99 54.20
N LEU A 12 -17.70 8.70 54.52
CA LEU A 12 -16.39 8.04 54.70
C LEU A 12 -15.96 7.09 53.56
N ALA A 13 -16.75 6.95 52.50
CA ALA A 13 -16.46 6.03 51.40
C ALA A 13 -15.27 6.35 50.47
N PRO A 14 -14.75 7.60 50.33
CA PRO A 14 -13.67 7.84 49.35
C PRO A 14 -12.25 7.55 49.88
N LEU A 15 -12.07 7.18 51.15
CA LEU A 15 -10.74 6.93 51.76
C LEU A 15 -10.18 5.52 51.54
N LEU A 16 -10.95 4.61 50.92
CA LEU A 16 -10.51 3.23 50.64
C LEU A 16 -10.23 2.98 49.15
N ALA A 17 -10.35 4.00 48.30
CA ALA A 17 -9.98 3.92 46.90
C ALA A 17 -8.49 4.23 46.72
N HIS A 18 -7.64 3.33 47.22
CA HIS A 18 -6.22 3.31 46.85
C HIS A 18 -6.11 2.74 45.44
N ALA A 19 -6.19 3.61 44.43
CA ALA A 19 -5.72 3.31 43.09
C ALA A 19 -4.19 3.43 43.10
N GLU A 20 -3.48 2.40 43.57
CA GLU A 20 -2.05 2.30 43.33
C GLU A 20 -1.83 1.86 41.88
N LEU A 21 -1.20 2.74 41.10
CA LEU A 21 -0.66 2.39 39.79
C LEU A 21 0.55 1.48 40.03
N GLN A 22 0.32 0.17 40.03
CA GLN A 22 1.39 -0.81 40.14
C GLN A 22 2.20 -0.81 38.82
N PRO A 23 3.53 -0.62 38.87
CA PRO A 23 4.36 -0.71 37.68
C PRO A 23 4.29 -2.13 37.13
N LEU A 24 3.98 -2.23 35.84
CA LEU A 24 3.94 -3.49 35.13
C LEU A 24 5.38 -3.88 34.75
N GLU A 25 5.80 -5.09 35.12
CA GLU A 25 7.15 -5.58 34.85
C GLU A 25 7.40 -5.71 33.33
N ASP A 26 8.65 -5.51 32.90
CA ASP A 26 9.03 -5.52 31.48
C ASP A 26 8.66 -6.82 30.74
N GLU A 27 8.63 -7.95 31.45
CA GLU A 27 8.18 -9.24 30.90
C GLU A 27 6.68 -9.24 30.58
N SER A 28 5.88 -8.59 31.43
CA SER A 28 4.44 -8.41 31.18
C SER A 28 4.18 -7.34 30.10
N LEU A 29 4.98 -6.27 30.06
CA LEU A 29 4.95 -5.28 28.98
C LEU A 29 5.37 -5.90 27.64
N SER A 30 6.33 -6.82 27.64
CA SER A 30 6.75 -7.58 26.46
C SER A 30 5.63 -8.49 25.93
N GLN A 31 4.80 -9.05 26.79
CA GLN A 31 3.65 -9.85 26.37
C GLN A 31 2.52 -8.99 25.79
N LEU A 32 2.35 -7.76 26.28
CA LEU A 32 1.37 -6.79 25.75
C LEU A 32 1.86 -6.05 24.49
N SER A 33 3.17 -5.84 24.37
CA SER A 33 3.80 -5.17 23.24
C SER A 33 3.95 -6.13 22.06
N GLY A 34 2.89 -6.22 21.24
CA GLY A 34 2.90 -6.99 19.98
C GLY A 34 1.58 -7.73 19.68
N GLN A 35 0.73 -7.94 20.69
CA GLN A 35 -0.54 -8.67 20.50
C GLN A 35 -1.66 -7.83 19.86
N GLY A 36 -1.59 -6.50 19.96
CA GLY A 36 -2.62 -5.59 19.44
C GLY A 36 -2.52 -5.27 17.94
N GLY A 37 -1.45 -5.69 17.28
CA GLY A 37 -1.10 -5.21 15.96
C GLY A 37 -0.60 -3.75 15.96
N VAL A 38 -0.12 -3.30 14.81
CA VAL A 38 0.36 -1.94 14.58
C VAL A 38 -0.71 -1.16 13.83
N TYR A 39 -1.08 0.01 14.36
CA TYR A 39 -1.89 0.98 13.64
C TYR A 39 -0.98 1.87 12.80
N LEU A 40 -1.23 1.88 11.50
CA LEU A 40 -0.44 2.61 10.53
C LEU A 40 -1.29 3.73 9.92
N SER A 41 -0.79 4.94 10.08
CA SER A 41 -1.24 6.13 9.37
C SER A 41 -0.05 6.71 8.64
N GLY A 42 -0.23 7.09 7.39
CA GLY A 42 0.87 7.61 6.61
C GLY A 42 0.43 8.18 5.28
N GLU A 43 1.34 8.94 4.71
CA GLU A 43 1.29 9.37 3.33
C GLU A 43 2.44 8.71 2.59
N PHE A 44 2.15 8.03 1.49
CA PHE A 44 3.17 7.62 0.55
C PHE A 44 2.95 8.37 -0.76
N SER A 45 3.96 9.14 -1.16
CA SER A 45 3.99 9.73 -2.51
C SER A 45 4.71 8.75 -3.42
N ILE A 46 4.01 8.19 -4.41
CA ILE A 46 4.71 7.57 -5.53
C ILE A 46 5.04 8.68 -6.50
N ASN A 47 6.34 8.85 -6.70
CA ASN A 47 6.88 9.64 -7.80
C ASN A 47 6.51 11.12 -7.73
N LYS A 48 6.90 11.79 -6.64
CA LYS A 48 6.89 13.27 -6.61
C LYS A 48 7.81 13.87 -7.69
N ASP A 49 8.91 13.20 -8.04
CA ASP A 49 9.93 13.73 -8.98
C ASP A 49 10.54 12.72 -10.00
N GLY A 50 10.22 11.42 -9.99
CA GLY A 50 10.83 10.40 -10.90
C GLY A 50 11.21 9.09 -10.18
N GLY A 51 10.84 7.92 -10.72
CA GLY A 51 11.17 6.60 -10.17
C GLY A 51 12.66 6.26 -10.29
N VAL A 52 13.12 5.26 -9.54
CA VAL A 52 14.54 4.95 -9.21
C VAL A 52 15.52 4.69 -10.36
N LEU A 53 15.14 4.84 -11.64
CA LEU A 53 15.99 4.44 -12.77
C LEU A 53 15.96 5.38 -13.99
N TRP A 54 15.24 6.51 -13.95
CA TRP A 54 15.18 7.43 -15.09
C TRP A 54 14.91 8.89 -14.70
N THR A 55 15.42 9.82 -15.50
CA THR A 55 15.15 11.25 -15.39
C THR A 55 14.17 11.73 -16.45
N THR A 56 13.42 12.79 -16.15
CA THR A 56 12.54 13.43 -17.12
C THR A 56 13.39 14.17 -18.16
N PRO A 57 13.19 13.92 -19.48
CA PRO A 57 13.90 14.65 -20.52
C PRO A 57 13.46 16.12 -20.57
N ALA A 58 14.28 16.99 -21.16
CA ALA A 58 13.95 18.41 -21.30
C ALA A 58 12.83 18.67 -22.34
N SER A 59 12.64 17.76 -23.30
CA SER A 59 11.60 17.84 -24.32
C SER A 59 10.86 16.51 -24.45
N ASN A 60 9.61 16.53 -24.89
CA ASN A 60 8.84 15.32 -25.16
C ASN A 60 9.08 14.75 -26.57
N ASN A 61 10.26 15.04 -27.16
CA ASN A 61 10.68 14.51 -28.46
C ASN A 61 11.61 13.29 -28.25
N PRO A 62 11.13 12.06 -28.49
CA PRO A 62 11.90 10.82 -28.36
C PRO A 62 13.29 10.83 -29.02
N ALA A 63 13.44 11.55 -30.13
CA ALA A 63 14.71 11.63 -30.86
C ALA A 63 15.82 12.34 -30.09
N GLN A 64 15.50 13.06 -29.01
CA GLN A 64 16.44 13.84 -28.20
C GLN A 64 16.75 13.19 -26.84
N TRP A 65 16.20 12.02 -26.56
CA TRP A 65 16.35 11.36 -25.25
C TRP A 65 17.63 10.54 -25.16
N THR A 66 18.18 10.43 -23.96
CA THR A 66 19.29 9.53 -23.61
C THR A 66 18.79 8.23 -22.99
N ALA A 67 19.66 7.20 -22.87
CA ALA A 67 19.25 5.88 -22.38
C ALA A 67 18.59 5.88 -20.99
N GLY A 68 18.95 6.85 -20.14
CA GLY A 68 18.39 7.05 -18.80
C GLY A 68 17.21 8.03 -18.72
N GLN A 69 16.64 8.44 -19.85
CA GLN A 69 15.53 9.40 -19.90
C GLN A 69 14.22 8.75 -20.37
N ARG A 70 13.11 9.14 -19.73
CA ARG A 70 11.77 8.69 -20.06
C ARG A 70 10.76 9.81 -19.82
N SER A 71 9.77 9.93 -20.70
CA SER A 71 8.59 10.78 -20.52
C SER A 71 7.32 9.96 -20.68
N CYS A 72 6.33 10.23 -19.84
CA CYS A 72 5.00 9.62 -19.92
C CYS A 72 3.97 10.52 -20.61
N ALA A 73 4.38 11.70 -21.08
CA ALA A 73 3.56 12.54 -21.91
C ALA A 73 3.38 11.88 -23.29
N GLY A 74 2.19 12.03 -23.89
CA GLY A 74 1.88 11.41 -25.18
C GLY A 74 2.88 11.82 -26.27
N VAL A 75 3.48 10.85 -26.94
CA VAL A 75 4.48 11.10 -27.99
C VAL A 75 3.85 11.91 -29.13
N GLY A 76 4.52 12.97 -29.58
CA GLY A 76 4.07 13.79 -30.71
C GLY A 76 2.90 14.74 -30.41
N THR A 77 2.45 14.83 -29.16
CA THR A 77 1.30 15.67 -28.76
C THR A 77 1.66 17.15 -28.52
N GLY A 78 2.93 17.54 -28.65
CA GLY A 78 3.41 18.88 -28.28
C GLY A 78 3.40 19.18 -26.79
N ALA A 79 2.91 18.24 -25.95
CA ALA A 79 2.92 18.35 -24.50
C ALA A 79 4.36 18.37 -23.95
N PRO A 80 4.63 19.11 -22.87
CA PRO A 80 5.94 19.07 -22.20
C PRO A 80 6.25 17.67 -21.69
N ALA A 81 7.55 17.37 -21.53
CA ALA A 81 7.97 16.10 -20.95
C ALA A 81 7.42 15.94 -19.53
N GLU A 82 7.01 14.72 -19.19
CA GLU A 82 6.33 14.43 -17.93
C GLU A 82 7.04 13.28 -17.19
N ALA A 83 7.26 13.45 -15.89
CA ALA A 83 7.82 12.41 -15.04
C ALA A 83 6.89 11.18 -14.99
N CYS A 84 7.47 10.01 -15.27
CA CYS A 84 6.77 8.73 -15.22
C CYS A 84 6.66 8.16 -13.80
N GLY A 85 5.48 7.65 -13.47
CA GLY A 85 5.23 6.91 -12.23
C GLY A 85 5.91 5.55 -12.14
N MET A 86 5.61 4.83 -11.06
CA MET A 86 6.05 3.45 -10.86
C MET A 86 5.37 2.51 -11.86
N ARG A 87 6.10 1.45 -12.25
CA ARG A 87 5.58 0.35 -13.03
C ARG A 87 5.67 -0.95 -12.23
N LEU A 88 4.59 -1.71 -12.21
CA LEU A 88 4.54 -3.10 -11.79
C LEU A 88 4.14 -3.95 -13.00
N ALA A 89 4.98 -4.90 -13.37
CA ALA A 89 4.70 -5.82 -14.46
C ALA A 89 4.82 -7.26 -13.97
N ILE A 90 3.79 -8.06 -14.23
CA ILE A 90 3.73 -9.47 -13.86
C ILE A 90 3.66 -10.30 -15.13
N ARG A 91 4.59 -11.25 -15.27
CA ARG A 91 4.60 -12.19 -16.40
C ARG A 91 3.64 -13.32 -16.12
N SER A 92 2.77 -13.65 -17.08
CA SER A 92 1.79 -14.72 -16.90
C SER A 92 2.41 -16.12 -16.90
N GLU A 93 3.49 -16.31 -17.67
CA GLU A 93 4.18 -17.60 -17.82
C GLU A 93 5.59 -17.41 -18.41
N ASN A 94 6.40 -18.49 -18.46
CA ASN A 94 7.68 -18.44 -19.14
C ASN A 94 7.48 -18.26 -20.64
N ASN A 95 8.00 -17.16 -21.21
CA ASN A 95 7.76 -16.71 -22.60
C ASN A 95 6.36 -16.16 -22.90
N GLY A 96 5.53 -15.96 -21.88
CA GLY A 96 4.26 -15.26 -22.02
C GLY A 96 4.39 -13.74 -22.04
N GLY A 97 3.23 -13.09 -22.22
CA GLY A 97 3.07 -11.64 -22.10
C GLY A 97 3.07 -11.15 -20.65
N TRP A 98 2.93 -9.84 -20.50
CA TRP A 98 2.90 -9.15 -19.21
C TRP A 98 1.55 -8.50 -18.97
N TYR A 99 1.07 -8.58 -17.73
CA TYR A 99 0.11 -7.63 -17.19
C TYR A 99 0.89 -6.46 -16.60
N VAL A 100 0.54 -5.24 -17.00
CA VAL A 100 1.30 -4.04 -16.63
C VAL A 100 0.37 -3.05 -15.95
N LEU A 101 0.70 -2.74 -14.69
CA LEU A 101 0.23 -1.53 -14.02
C LEU A 101 1.31 -0.48 -14.21
N ASP A 102 1.04 0.52 -15.03
CA ASP A 102 2.01 1.51 -15.48
C ASP A 102 1.67 2.92 -15.02
N ASN A 103 2.68 3.77 -14.97
CA ASN A 103 2.58 5.18 -14.60
C ASN A 103 1.80 5.40 -13.28
N LEU A 104 1.93 4.49 -12.31
CA LEU A 104 1.33 4.63 -10.99
C LEU A 104 2.02 5.80 -10.27
N LYS A 105 1.31 6.89 -10.02
CA LYS A 105 1.84 8.07 -9.34
C LYS A 105 0.74 8.85 -8.63
N GLY A 106 1.19 9.76 -7.77
CA GLY A 106 0.31 10.60 -6.96
C GLY A 106 0.61 10.43 -5.48
N ILE A 107 -0.23 11.07 -4.68
CA ILE A 107 -0.18 11.01 -3.23
C ILE A 107 -1.30 10.10 -2.73
N PHE A 108 -0.91 9.14 -1.90
CA PHE A 108 -1.79 8.15 -1.32
C PHE A 108 -1.70 8.29 0.20
N SER A 109 -2.79 8.72 0.81
CA SER A 109 -2.87 8.94 2.25
C SER A 109 -3.83 7.91 2.85
N PHE A 110 -3.41 7.26 3.91
CA PHE A 110 -4.24 6.29 4.63
C PHE A 110 -4.15 6.52 6.13
N GLU A 111 -5.27 6.26 6.80
CA GLU A 111 -5.37 6.31 8.25
C GLU A 111 -6.13 5.07 8.70
N GLY A 112 -5.50 4.29 9.59
CA GLY A 112 -6.10 3.09 10.15
C GLY A 112 -5.95 1.83 9.33
N LEU A 113 -4.83 1.73 8.61
CA LEU A 113 -4.35 0.42 8.20
C LEU A 113 -3.85 -0.31 9.45
N THR A 114 -4.25 -1.55 9.64
CA THR A 114 -3.75 -2.37 10.77
C THR A 114 -2.88 -3.49 10.25
N LEU A 115 -1.78 -3.78 10.94
CA LEU A 115 -0.95 -4.95 10.66
C LEU A 115 -0.91 -5.82 11.91
N ARG A 116 -1.34 -7.08 11.80
CA ARG A 116 -1.28 -8.03 12.90
C ARG A 116 -1.01 -9.44 12.41
N THR A 117 -0.49 -10.27 13.28
CA THR A 117 -0.43 -11.72 13.04
C THR A 117 -1.79 -12.33 13.39
N ARG A 118 -2.26 -13.26 12.58
CA ARG A 118 -3.47 -14.03 12.81
C ARG A 118 -3.19 -15.51 12.60
N THR A 119 -3.49 -16.33 13.59
CA THR A 119 -3.50 -17.79 13.40
C THR A 119 -4.76 -18.20 12.64
N ILE A 120 -4.59 -19.01 11.61
CA ILE A 120 -5.69 -19.66 10.88
C ILE A 120 -5.63 -21.15 11.18
N ASP A 121 -6.51 -21.60 12.07
CA ASP A 121 -6.69 -22.99 12.51
C ASP A 121 -8.09 -23.55 12.17
N SER A 122 -8.94 -22.72 11.54
CA SER A 122 -10.35 -23.00 11.26
C SER A 122 -10.88 -22.02 10.19
N GLY A 123 -12.07 -22.30 9.64
CA GLY A 123 -12.67 -21.49 8.56
C GLY A 123 -12.22 -21.90 7.15
N PHE A 124 -12.44 -21.02 6.16
CA PHE A 124 -12.14 -21.26 4.74
C PHE A 124 -12.70 -22.59 4.21
N ASN A 125 -13.98 -22.87 4.50
CA ASN A 125 -14.65 -24.12 4.14
C ASN A 125 -13.96 -25.40 4.66
N GLY A 126 -13.23 -25.29 5.77
CA GLY A 126 -12.52 -26.40 6.43
C GLY A 126 -11.01 -26.39 6.20
N ASP A 127 -10.52 -25.65 5.21
CA ASP A 127 -9.09 -25.62 4.86
C ASP A 127 -8.23 -25.01 5.97
N GLY A 128 -8.79 -24.13 6.79
CA GLY A 128 -8.07 -23.52 7.91
C GLY A 128 -7.55 -24.54 8.93
N ALA A 129 -8.26 -25.65 9.14
CA ALA A 129 -7.82 -26.71 10.06
C ALA A 129 -6.59 -27.47 9.54
N GLY A 130 -6.46 -27.61 8.22
CA GLY A 130 -5.29 -28.21 7.59
C GLY A 130 -4.11 -27.24 7.48
N PHE A 131 -4.38 -25.94 7.37
CA PHE A 131 -3.33 -24.92 7.31
C PHE A 131 -2.65 -24.70 8.67
N ASN A 132 -3.43 -24.47 9.73
CA ASN A 132 -2.99 -24.33 11.13
C ASN A 132 -1.66 -23.56 11.33
N GLN A 133 -1.60 -22.36 10.77
CA GLN A 133 -0.39 -21.53 10.73
C GLN A 133 -0.73 -20.04 10.90
N ASP A 134 0.30 -19.27 11.25
CA ASP A 134 0.22 -17.82 11.35
C ASP A 134 0.31 -17.15 9.98
N VAL A 135 -0.57 -16.18 9.75
CA VAL A 135 -0.54 -15.28 8.60
C VAL A 135 -0.36 -13.84 9.03
N LEU A 136 0.15 -13.02 8.12
CA LEU A 136 0.12 -11.56 8.30
C LEU A 136 -1.21 -11.02 7.77
N GLU A 137 -2.00 -10.42 8.65
CA GLU A 137 -3.24 -9.75 8.32
C GLU A 137 -3.01 -8.24 8.22
N PHE A 138 -3.28 -7.69 7.04
CA PHE A 138 -3.37 -6.26 6.79
C PHE A 138 -4.85 -5.86 6.79
N GLY A 139 -5.33 -5.27 7.88
CA GLY A 139 -6.66 -4.68 7.92
C GLY A 139 -6.68 -3.40 7.09
N LEU A 140 -7.55 -3.34 6.09
CA LEU A 140 -7.64 -2.19 5.20
C LEU A 140 -8.38 -1.05 5.91
N PRO A 141 -7.92 0.20 5.75
CA PRO A 141 -8.61 1.35 6.31
C PRO A 141 -9.98 1.54 5.65
N ASN A 142 -10.91 2.16 6.36
CA ASN A 142 -12.22 2.51 5.78
C ASN A 142 -12.08 3.44 4.57
N GLU A 143 -11.03 4.27 4.58
CA GLU A 143 -10.81 5.31 3.60
C GLU A 143 -9.34 5.40 3.20
N ILE A 144 -9.08 5.46 1.90
CA ILE A 144 -7.80 5.91 1.35
C ILE A 144 -8.07 7.15 0.51
N ARG A 145 -7.28 8.19 0.75
CA ARG A 145 -7.33 9.45 0.01
C ARG A 145 -6.26 9.47 -1.06
N PHE A 146 -6.67 9.85 -2.27
CA PHE A 146 -5.84 10.00 -3.44
C PHE A 146 -5.83 11.46 -3.84
N LYS A 147 -4.64 11.97 -4.13
CA LYS A 147 -4.45 13.29 -4.72
C LYS A 147 -3.50 13.17 -5.90
N ASP A 148 -3.93 13.66 -7.04
CA ASP A 148 -3.25 13.57 -8.33
C ASP A 148 -2.89 12.11 -8.67
N GLY A 149 -3.76 11.18 -8.28
CA GLY A 149 -3.58 9.75 -8.50
C GLY A 149 -3.71 9.41 -9.98
N ASN A 150 -2.75 8.71 -10.55
CA ASN A 150 -2.79 8.28 -11.94
C ASN A 150 -2.24 6.88 -12.04
N PHE A 151 -2.88 6.04 -12.85
CA PHE A 151 -2.32 4.78 -13.30
C PHE A 151 -2.90 4.39 -14.65
N SER A 152 -2.21 3.51 -15.36
CA SER A 152 -2.67 2.86 -16.57
C SER A 152 -2.56 1.37 -16.43
N PHE A 153 -3.59 0.65 -16.85
CA PHE A 153 -3.55 -0.79 -16.95
C PHE A 153 -3.37 -1.18 -18.42
N GLY A 154 -2.44 -2.11 -18.66
CA GLY A 154 -2.09 -2.56 -19.99
C GLY A 154 -1.66 -4.01 -20.03
N VAL A 155 -1.51 -4.51 -21.25
CA VAL A 155 -0.87 -5.78 -21.54
C VAL A 155 0.35 -5.53 -22.42
N ALA A 156 1.41 -6.31 -22.26
CA ALA A 156 2.57 -6.26 -23.14
C ALA A 156 2.92 -7.63 -23.70
N SER A 157 3.48 -7.66 -24.91
CA SER A 157 3.98 -8.89 -25.53
C SER A 157 5.21 -9.47 -24.81
N GLN A 158 5.67 -10.64 -25.26
CA GLN A 158 6.84 -11.33 -24.73
C GLN A 158 8.12 -10.46 -24.75
N GLY A 159 9.13 -10.85 -23.98
CA GLY A 159 10.40 -10.11 -23.87
C GLY A 159 10.57 -9.47 -22.50
N GLY A 160 11.81 -9.13 -22.14
CA GLY A 160 12.06 -8.39 -20.91
C GLY A 160 11.85 -6.91 -21.18
N TRP A 161 11.21 -6.17 -20.25
CA TRP A 161 11.33 -4.72 -20.29
C TRP A 161 12.80 -4.36 -20.05
N ARG A 162 13.52 -3.98 -21.11
CA ARG A 162 14.93 -3.63 -21.03
C ARG A 162 15.09 -2.12 -21.16
N ASN A 163 15.86 -1.52 -20.28
CA ASN A 163 16.38 -0.17 -20.49
C ASN A 163 17.46 -0.24 -21.58
N ASN A 164 16.99 -0.23 -22.82
CA ASN A 164 17.70 0.02 -24.06
C ASN A 164 19.03 -0.71 -24.37
N ALA A 165 19.09 -1.44 -25.50
CA ALA A 165 20.34 -1.67 -26.21
C ALA A 165 20.55 -0.83 -27.49
N ILE A 166 19.54 -0.20 -28.12
CA ILE A 166 19.69 0.54 -29.40
C ILE A 166 18.81 1.82 -29.64
N GLY A 167 17.86 2.23 -28.79
CA GLY A 167 17.15 3.52 -28.84
C GLY A 167 16.43 3.97 -27.54
N ALA A 168 16.51 5.27 -27.23
CA ALA A 168 16.24 5.87 -25.92
C ALA A 168 14.75 6.09 -25.53
N ALA A 169 13.77 5.64 -26.30
CA ALA A 169 12.36 5.98 -26.04
C ALA A 169 11.39 4.79 -25.93
N SER A 170 11.83 3.56 -26.19
CA SER A 170 10.90 2.45 -26.42
C SER A 170 11.33 1.14 -25.78
N GLY A 171 11.56 1.11 -24.47
CA GLY A 171 11.63 -0.15 -23.72
C GLY A 171 12.53 -1.24 -24.29
N GLY A 172 13.64 -0.87 -24.94
CA GLY A 172 14.86 -1.63 -25.26
C GLY A 172 14.81 -2.99 -25.97
N ASP A 173 13.69 -3.70 -25.97
CA ASP A 173 13.50 -4.97 -26.62
C ASP A 173 12.35 -4.82 -27.63
N PRO A 174 12.60 -4.96 -28.95
CA PRO A 174 11.55 -4.85 -29.95
C PRO A 174 10.42 -5.87 -29.74
N SER A 175 10.68 -6.97 -29.02
CA SER A 175 9.64 -7.92 -28.64
C SER A 175 8.69 -7.41 -27.57
N TYR A 176 9.07 -6.42 -26.75
CA TYR A 176 8.21 -5.81 -25.73
C TYR A 176 7.38 -4.66 -26.31
N GLN A 177 6.10 -4.91 -26.57
CA GLN A 177 5.13 -3.95 -27.08
C GLN A 177 3.95 -3.88 -26.10
N GLN A 178 3.82 -2.76 -25.39
CA GLN A 178 2.76 -2.53 -24.42
C GLN A 178 1.57 -1.82 -25.09
N THR A 179 0.37 -2.34 -24.85
CA THR A 179 -0.89 -1.69 -25.19
C THR A 179 -1.60 -1.33 -23.89
N ASN A 180 -1.84 -0.04 -23.66
CA ASN A 180 -2.66 0.41 -22.54
C ASN A 180 -4.13 0.14 -22.87
N ILE A 181 -4.80 -0.61 -22.00
CA ILE A 181 -6.22 -0.93 -22.12
C ILE A 181 -7.06 0.23 -21.59
N PHE A 182 -6.68 0.74 -20.42
CA PHE A 182 -7.30 1.94 -19.86
C PHE A 182 -6.32 2.72 -18.99
N SER A 183 -6.64 4.00 -18.81
CA SER A 183 -5.95 4.89 -17.89
C SER A 183 -6.97 5.57 -17.00
N ALA A 184 -6.64 5.71 -15.72
CA ALA A 184 -7.51 6.33 -14.73
C ALA A 184 -6.76 7.43 -13.99
N ARG A 185 -7.45 8.55 -13.77
CA ARG A 185 -7.05 9.58 -12.82
C ARG A 185 -8.02 9.56 -11.65
N ILE A 186 -7.48 9.58 -10.46
CA ILE A 186 -8.24 9.48 -9.22
C ILE A 186 -7.84 10.65 -8.33
N ASP A 187 -8.84 11.49 -8.06
CA ASP A 187 -8.80 12.54 -7.07
C ASP A 187 -9.96 12.35 -6.11
N GLY A 188 -9.65 12.25 -4.82
CA GLY A 188 -10.64 12.06 -3.77
C GLY A 188 -10.45 10.76 -3.01
N THR A 189 -11.55 10.16 -2.61
CA THR A 189 -11.59 9.13 -1.57
C THR A 189 -12.07 7.80 -2.13
N ILE A 190 -11.34 6.72 -1.85
CA ILE A 190 -11.81 5.34 -2.07
C ILE A 190 -12.14 4.73 -0.72
N ARG A 191 -13.34 4.13 -0.64
CA ARG A 191 -13.73 3.32 0.51
C ARG A 191 -13.25 1.89 0.32
N MET A 192 -12.55 1.37 1.32
CA MET A 192 -12.03 0.01 1.31
C MET A 192 -12.63 -0.78 2.47
N GLN A 193 -12.77 -2.09 2.29
CA GLN A 193 -13.35 -2.98 3.28
C GLN A 193 -12.62 -4.32 3.28
N GLY A 194 -12.54 -4.93 4.47
CA GLY A 194 -11.95 -6.24 4.66
C GLY A 194 -10.45 -6.20 4.95
N ASN A 195 -9.82 -7.37 4.84
CA ASN A 195 -8.43 -7.58 5.20
C ASN A 195 -7.70 -8.29 4.06
N VAL A 196 -6.43 -7.95 3.85
CA VAL A 196 -5.53 -8.72 2.99
C VAL A 196 -4.73 -9.67 3.87
N LEU A 197 -4.81 -10.96 3.57
CA LEU A 197 -4.06 -12.00 4.27
C LEU A 197 -2.85 -12.39 3.41
N VAL A 198 -1.65 -12.24 3.96
CA VAL A 198 -0.40 -12.68 3.34
C VAL A 198 0.02 -13.98 4.01
N PHE A 199 0.06 -15.03 3.19
CA PHE A 199 0.47 -16.38 3.59
C PHE A 199 1.97 -16.52 3.34
N PRO A 200 2.82 -16.45 4.39
CA PRO A 200 4.23 -16.67 4.22
C PRO A 200 4.46 -18.12 3.75
N LYS A 201 5.26 -18.29 2.72
CA LYS A 201 5.69 -19.60 2.23
C LYS A 201 7.19 -19.71 2.47
N ASN A 202 7.59 -20.76 3.20
CA ASN A 202 9.00 -21.13 3.36
C ASN A 202 9.60 -21.65 2.04
#